data_AF-A0A0L8LD18-F1
#
_entry.id   AF-A0A0L8LD18-F1
#
_cell.length_a   1.000
_cell.length_b   1.000
_cell.length_c   1.000
_cell.angle_alpha   90.00
_cell.angle_beta   90.00
_cell.angle_gamma   90.00
#
_symmetry.space_group_name_H-M   'P 1'
#
loop_
_entity.id
_entity.type
_entity.pdbx_description
1 polymer ?
#
loop_
_entity_poly.entity_id
_entity_poly.type
_entity_poly.pdbx_seq_one_letter_code
_entity_poly.pdbx_strand_id
1 'polypeptide(L)'
;MAEPSHVLARLRHRVSAIDCYEKADAILVELGDHQARTMVMSNLGTAHRQAGRAEEAETCRRFALALIREFGIDRHSEATALNNLGTVLTDRGKLEEAIAAHANAVVVFGEGRRALRWGRFRSLARRSGGPGGGGSGVRRAARGHDASPR
;
A
#
# COMPACT_ATOMS: atom_id res chain seq x y z
N MET A 1 32.99 23.36 9.80
CA MET A 1 31.93 24.01 10.60
C MET A 1 30.86 24.46 9.63
N ALA A 2 29.62 23.97 9.74
CA ALA A 2 28.55 24.37 8.82
C ALA A 2 28.01 25.74 9.22
N GLU A 3 28.08 26.71 8.32
CA GLU A 3 27.67 28.11 8.53
C GLU A 3 26.23 28.23 9.10
N PRO A 4 25.99 29.10 10.11
CA PRO A 4 24.67 29.31 10.72
C PRO A 4 23.56 29.68 9.72
N SER A 5 23.92 30.32 8.60
CA SER A 5 23.02 30.71 7.52
C SER A 5 22.32 29.52 6.86
N HIS A 6 23.03 28.41 6.65
CA HIS A 6 22.46 27.20 6.04
C HIS A 6 21.49 26.48 6.99
N VAL A 7 21.76 26.50 8.30
CA VAL A 7 20.87 25.88 9.29
C VAL A 7 19.55 26.64 9.38
N LEU A 8 19.61 27.99 9.45
CA LEU A 8 18.43 28.85 9.49
C LEU A 8 17.63 28.79 8.17
N ALA A 9 18.30 28.79 7.02
CA ALA A 9 17.65 28.63 5.71
C ALA A 9 16.90 27.30 5.61
N ARG A 10 17.51 26.22 6.11
CA ARG A 10 16.91 24.88 6.09
C ARG A 10 15.71 24.76 7.03
N LEU A 11 15.74 25.41 8.19
CA LEU A 11 14.60 25.48 9.09
C LEU A 11 13.45 26.31 8.50
N ARG A 12 13.75 27.49 7.93
CA ARG A 12 12.75 28.31 7.23
C ARG A 12 12.08 27.57 6.08
N HIS A 13 12.87 26.85 5.28
CA HIS A 13 12.35 26.06 4.16
C HIS A 13 11.44 24.91 4.62
N ARG A 14 11.74 24.27 5.76
CA ARG A 14 10.92 23.19 6.32
C ARG A 14 9.58 23.70 6.86
N VAL A 15 9.59 24.84 7.54
CA VAL A 15 8.35 25.47 8.02
C VAL A 15 7.47 25.87 6.82
N SER A 16 8.07 26.51 5.82
CA SER A 16 7.35 26.85 4.57
C SER A 16 6.77 25.61 3.85
N ALA A 17 7.48 24.48 3.86
CA ALA A 17 6.97 23.25 3.25
C ALA A 17 5.74 22.69 3.99
N ILE A 18 5.71 22.81 5.32
CA ILE A 18 4.60 22.33 6.15
C ILE A 18 3.34 23.15 5.87
N ASP A 19 3.45 24.48 5.83
CA ASP A 19 2.32 25.36 5.50
C ASP A 19 1.75 25.06 4.10
N CYS A 20 2.61 24.74 3.13
CA CYS A 20 2.19 24.34 1.79
C CYS A 20 1.43 23.00 1.79
N TYR A 21 1.89 22.02 2.57
CA TYR A 21 1.24 20.71 2.66
C TYR A 21 -0.08 20.75 3.42
N GLU A 22 -0.22 21.57 4.46
CA GLU A 22 -1.49 21.77 5.17
C GLU A 22 -2.56 22.38 4.25
N LYS A 23 -2.18 23.39 3.46
CA LYS A 23 -3.07 23.97 2.44
C LYS A 23 -3.44 22.95 1.36
N ALA A 24 -2.49 22.14 0.93
CA ALA A 24 -2.75 21.07 -0.03
C ALA A 24 -3.73 20.03 0.54
N ASP A 25 -3.62 19.63 1.82
CA ASP A 25 -4.56 18.71 2.44
C ASP A 25 -5.99 19.27 2.42
N ALA A 26 -6.17 20.54 2.77
CA ALA A 26 -7.49 21.19 2.74
C ALA A 26 -8.15 21.14 1.35
N ILE A 27 -7.38 21.44 0.30
CA ILE A 27 -7.88 21.37 -1.09
C ILE A 27 -8.19 19.92 -1.49
N LEU A 28 -7.36 18.96 -1.08
CA LEU A 28 -7.53 17.55 -1.44
C LEU A 28 -8.72 16.90 -0.71
N VAL A 29 -9.07 17.40 0.47
CA VAL A 29 -10.32 17.06 1.15
C VAL A 29 -11.53 17.49 0.31
N GLU A 30 -11.50 18.72 -0.22
CA GLU A 30 -12.60 19.23 -1.06
C GLU A 30 -12.69 18.49 -2.41
N LEU A 31 -11.55 18.10 -2.99
CA LEU A 31 -11.50 17.36 -4.26
C LEU A 31 -11.79 15.86 -4.12
N GLY A 32 -11.77 15.30 -2.90
CA GLY A 32 -11.92 13.87 -2.66
C GLY A 32 -10.77 13.01 -3.21
N ASP A 33 -9.61 13.59 -3.49
CA ASP A 33 -8.45 12.86 -4.00
C ASP A 33 -7.63 12.27 -2.84
N HIS A 34 -8.06 11.09 -2.40
CA HIS A 34 -7.45 10.37 -1.29
C HIS A 34 -6.03 9.87 -1.59
N GLN A 35 -5.67 9.66 -2.86
CA GLN A 35 -4.32 9.25 -3.25
C GLN A 35 -3.34 10.40 -3.09
N ALA A 36 -3.67 11.56 -3.64
CA ALA A 36 -2.88 12.77 -3.47
C ALA A 36 -2.79 13.16 -1.99
N ARG A 37 -3.89 13.01 -1.23
CA ARG A 37 -3.92 13.29 0.21
C ARG A 37 -2.94 12.44 1.00
N THR A 38 -2.88 11.15 0.68
CA THR A 38 -1.91 10.20 1.26
C THR A 38 -0.45 10.61 0.99
N MET A 39 -0.16 11.06 -0.24
CA MET A 39 1.17 11.55 -0.60
C MET A 39 1.54 12.83 0.16
N VAL A 40 0.62 13.78 0.27
CA VAL A 40 0.80 15.02 1.04
C VAL A 40 1.11 14.70 2.50
N MET A 41 0.34 13.81 3.13
CA MET A 41 0.56 13.40 4.52
C MET A 41 1.92 12.71 4.74
N SER A 42 2.37 11.92 3.77
CA SER A 42 3.70 11.29 3.80
C SER A 42 4.83 12.31 3.73
N ASN A 43 4.67 13.35 2.92
CA ASN A 43 5.63 14.44 2.77
C ASN A 43 5.63 15.37 3.99
N LEU A 44 4.44 15.69 4.52
CA LEU A 44 4.26 16.43 5.76
C LEU A 44 4.98 15.73 6.93
N GLY A 45 4.78 14.43 7.11
CA GLY A 45 5.46 13.66 8.14
C GLY A 45 6.99 13.66 8.00
N THR A 46 7.50 13.66 6.76
CA THR A 46 8.93 13.79 6.51
C THR A 46 9.46 15.18 6.85
N ALA A 47 8.71 16.24 6.53
CA ALA A 47 9.05 17.61 6.87
C ALA A 47 9.05 17.84 8.39
N HIS A 48 8.07 17.30 9.11
CA HIS A 48 8.03 17.35 10.59
C HIS A 48 9.23 16.63 11.21
N ARG A 49 9.55 15.41 10.76
CA ARG A 49 10.73 14.67 11.25
C ARG A 49 12.01 15.47 11.04
N GLN A 50 12.17 16.08 9.86
CA GLN A 50 13.33 16.92 9.57
C GLN A 50 13.38 18.20 10.41
N ALA A 51 12.24 18.72 10.85
CA ALA A 51 12.13 19.87 11.75
C ALA A 51 12.34 19.49 13.24
N GLY A 52 12.64 18.22 13.56
CA GLY A 52 12.76 17.73 14.94
C GLY A 52 11.43 17.45 15.64
N ARG A 53 10.33 17.54 14.88
CA ARG A 53 8.94 17.32 15.33
C ARG A 53 8.53 15.86 15.10
N ALA A 54 9.09 14.96 15.89
CA ALA A 54 8.91 13.52 15.70
C ALA A 54 7.48 13.03 16.05
N GLU A 55 6.79 13.71 16.97
CA GLU A 55 5.41 13.34 17.35
C GLU A 55 4.42 13.66 16.24
N GLU A 56 4.55 14.85 15.66
CA GLU A 56 3.75 15.27 14.51
C GLU A 56 4.05 14.37 13.31
N ALA A 57 5.33 14.01 13.09
CA ALA A 57 5.70 13.06 12.05
C ALA A 57 4.99 11.70 12.22
N GLU A 58 4.96 11.16 13.43
CA GLU A 58 4.26 9.89 13.75
C GLU A 58 2.77 10.00 13.44
N THR A 59 2.16 11.13 13.81
CA THR A 59 0.74 11.41 13.57
C THR A 59 0.42 11.43 12.08
N CYS A 60 1.22 12.16 11.29
CA CYS A 60 1.06 12.22 9.83
C CYS A 60 1.22 10.82 9.19
N ARG A 61 2.18 10.03 9.66
CA ARG A 61 2.42 8.67 9.13
C ARG A 61 1.28 7.71 9.46
N ARG A 62 0.71 7.79 10.66
CA ARG A 62 -0.48 7.01 11.04
C ARG A 62 -1.70 7.41 10.23
N PHE A 63 -1.90 8.70 10.01
CA PHE A 63 -3.01 9.21 9.21
C PHE A 63 -2.91 8.76 7.75
N ALA A 64 -1.72 8.86 7.13
CA ALA A 64 -1.47 8.33 5.79
C ALA A 64 -1.76 6.82 5.70
N LEU A 65 -1.36 6.03 6.71
CA LEU A 65 -1.63 4.60 6.75
C LEU A 65 -3.14 4.30 6.86
N ALA A 66 -3.87 5.09 7.65
CA ALA A 66 -5.33 4.95 7.76
C ALA A 66 -6.01 5.19 6.42
N LEU A 67 -5.66 6.27 5.71
CA LEU A 67 -6.19 6.57 4.37
C LEU A 67 -5.90 5.44 3.38
N ILE A 68 -4.68 4.89 3.37
CA ILE A 68 -4.32 3.78 2.47
C ILE A 68 -5.21 2.56 2.72
N ARG A 69 -5.50 2.25 3.99
CA ARG A 69 -6.33 1.10 4.38
C ARG A 69 -7.81 1.33 4.10
N GLU A 70 -8.30 2.53 4.38
CA GLU A 70 -9.70 2.92 4.19
C GLU A 70 -10.08 2.94 2.71
N PHE A 71 -9.23 3.52 1.86
CA PHE A 71 -9.49 3.67 0.43
C PHE A 71 -8.87 2.57 -0.43
N GLY A 72 -8.16 1.62 0.18
CA GLY A 72 -7.57 0.47 -0.52
C GLY A 72 -6.60 0.86 -1.64
N ILE A 73 -5.82 1.93 -1.45
CA ILE A 73 -5.02 2.57 -2.51
C ILE A 73 -4.05 1.60 -3.18
N ASP A 74 -3.11 1.06 -2.40
CA ASP A 74 -2.16 0.06 -2.87
C ASP A 74 -1.39 -0.56 -1.68
N ARG A 75 -1.06 -1.85 -1.80
CA ARG A 75 -0.27 -2.59 -0.80
C ARG A 75 1.19 -2.13 -0.75
N HIS A 76 1.76 -1.66 -1.86
CA HIS A 76 3.13 -1.12 -1.83
C HIS A 76 3.19 0.20 -1.06
N SER A 77 2.18 1.06 -1.25
CA SER A 77 2.01 2.28 -0.46
C SER A 77 1.84 1.98 1.03
N GLU A 78 1.04 0.96 1.38
CA GLU A 78 0.86 0.52 2.77
C GLU A 78 2.19 0.06 3.40
N ALA A 79 2.94 -0.80 2.72
CA ALA A 79 4.25 -1.26 3.19
C ALA A 79 5.25 -0.11 3.36
N THR A 80 5.25 0.85 2.43
CA THR A 80 6.11 2.03 2.49
C THR A 80 5.76 2.91 3.69
N ALA A 81 4.46 3.15 3.92
CA ALA A 81 3.98 3.92 5.06
C ALA A 81 4.34 3.26 6.41
N LEU A 82 4.20 1.93 6.50
CA LEU A 82 4.60 1.15 7.69
C LEU A 82 6.11 1.20 7.95
N ASN A 83 6.93 1.03 6.91
CA ASN A 83 8.39 1.12 7.06
C ASN A 83 8.82 2.50 7.56
N ASN A 84 8.21 3.52 6.98
CA ASN A 84 8.41 4.90 7.36
C ASN A 84 7.95 5.15 8.81
N LEU A 85 6.79 4.63 9.23
CA LEU A 85 6.34 4.72 10.63
C LEU A 85 7.36 4.07 11.58
N GLY A 86 7.90 2.90 11.22
CA GLY A 86 8.97 2.24 11.98
C GLY A 86 10.18 3.13 12.19
N THR A 87 10.64 3.84 11.15
CA THR A 87 11.78 4.77 11.29
C THR A 87 11.49 5.91 12.27
N VAL A 88 10.28 6.49 12.24
CA VAL A 88 9.91 7.58 13.16
C VAL A 88 9.81 7.06 14.60
N LEU A 89 9.29 5.85 14.79
CA LEU A 89 9.22 5.21 16.11
C LEU A 89 10.61 4.89 16.66
N THR A 90 11.56 4.50 15.80
CA THR A 90 12.99 4.36 16.17
C THR A 90 13.57 5.70 16.63
N ASP A 91 13.32 6.78 15.88
CA ASP A 91 13.78 8.13 16.25
C ASP A 91 13.21 8.59 17.62
N ARG A 92 12.05 8.05 18.02
CA ARG A 92 11.42 8.30 19.33
C ARG A 92 11.86 7.36 20.46
N GLY A 93 12.70 6.36 20.17
CA GLY A 93 13.10 5.34 21.13
C GLY A 93 12.04 4.26 21.40
N LYS A 94 10.95 4.23 20.64
CA LYS A 94 9.88 3.22 20.74
C LYS A 94 10.22 1.97 19.92
N LEU A 95 11.25 1.24 20.37
CA LEU A 95 11.84 0.14 19.59
C LEU A 95 10.88 -1.02 19.34
N GLU A 96 10.05 -1.38 20.33
CA GLU A 96 9.07 -2.47 20.18
C GLU A 96 8.00 -2.14 19.14
N GLU A 97 7.45 -0.93 19.18
CA GLU A 97 6.49 -0.46 18.18
C GLU A 97 7.15 -0.35 16.79
N ALA A 98 8.41 0.07 16.72
CA ALA A 98 9.16 0.16 15.46
C ALA A 98 9.38 -1.22 14.82
N ILE A 99 9.76 -2.22 15.61
CA ILE A 99 9.93 -3.61 15.14
C ILE A 99 8.59 -4.14 14.61
N ALA A 100 7.49 -3.91 15.33
CA ALA A 100 6.16 -4.31 14.88
C ALA A 100 5.77 -3.64 13.55
N ALA A 101 6.06 -2.34 13.40
CA ALA A 101 5.80 -1.61 12.16
C ALA A 101 6.63 -2.14 10.98
N HIS A 102 7.92 -2.40 11.18
CA HIS A 102 8.79 -2.98 10.15
C HIS A 102 8.40 -4.43 9.79
N ALA A 103 8.05 -5.25 10.77
CA ALA A 103 7.58 -6.62 10.53
C ALA A 103 6.30 -6.63 9.70
N ASN A 104 5.34 -5.76 10.03
CA ASN A 104 4.11 -5.60 9.24
C ASN A 104 4.40 -5.14 7.81
N ALA A 105 5.36 -4.22 7.61
CA ALA A 105 5.76 -3.79 6.28
C ALA A 105 6.26 -4.96 5.41
N VAL A 106 7.05 -5.87 5.98
CA VAL A 106 7.57 -7.06 5.30
C VAL A 106 6.45 -8.02 4.92
N VAL A 107 5.49 -8.25 5.83
CA VAL A 107 4.33 -9.12 5.56
C VAL A 107 3.52 -8.58 4.38
N VAL A 108 3.15 -7.30 4.44
CA VAL A 108 2.36 -6.64 3.37
C VAL A 108 3.11 -6.67 2.03
N PHE A 109 4.42 -6.44 2.04
CA PHE A 109 5.25 -6.51 0.83
C PHE A 109 5.31 -7.95 0.27
N GLY A 110 5.42 -8.95 1.14
CA GLY A 110 5.39 -10.37 0.78
C GLY A 110 4.08 -10.81 0.15
N GLU A 111 2.95 -10.35 0.70
CA GLU A 111 1.61 -10.61 0.17
C GLU A 111 1.40 -9.96 -1.19
N GLY A 112 1.84 -8.70 -1.37
CA GLY A 112 1.80 -8.02 -2.66
C GLY A 112 2.58 -8.76 -3.75
N ARG A 113 3.77 -9.28 -3.43
CA ARG A 113 4.56 -10.10 -4.38
C ARG A 113 3.86 -11.42 -4.75
N ARG A 114 3.17 -12.07 -3.81
CA ARG A 114 2.39 -13.29 -4.10
C ARG A 114 1.20 -13.00 -5.00
N ALA A 115 0.47 -11.89 -4.75
CA ALA A 115 -0.64 -11.46 -5.58
C ALA A 115 -0.20 -11.14 -7.03
N LEU A 116 0.93 -10.44 -7.20
CA LEU A 116 1.48 -10.15 -8.53
C LEU A 116 1.95 -11.41 -9.26
N ARG A 117 2.56 -12.38 -8.55
CA ARG A 117 2.94 -13.69 -9.12
C ARG A 117 1.71 -14.47 -9.58
N TRP A 118 0.64 -14.47 -8.79
CA TRP A 118 -0.64 -15.08 -9.15
C TRP A 118 -1.28 -14.41 -10.38
N GLY A 119 -1.27 -13.07 -10.43
CA GLY A 119 -1.72 -12.32 -11.60
C GLY A 119 -0.97 -12.67 -12.88
N ARG A 120 0.38 -12.75 -12.82
CA ARG A 120 1.21 -13.14 -13.97
C ARG A 120 0.97 -14.59 -14.40
N PHE A 121 0.82 -15.52 -13.44
CA PHE A 121 0.43 -16.90 -13.71
C PHE A 121 -0.94 -16.98 -14.43
N ARG A 122 -1.95 -16.24 -13.94
CA ARG A 122 -3.29 -16.19 -14.56
C ARG A 122 -3.30 -15.54 -15.94
N SER A 123 -2.36 -14.63 -16.20
CA SER A 123 -2.17 -14.00 -17.51
C SER A 123 -1.51 -14.95 -18.50
N LEU A 124 -0.53 -15.74 -18.03
CA LEU A 124 0.12 -16.78 -18.81
C LEU A 124 -0.86 -17.92 -19.14
N ALA A 125 -1.64 -18.39 -18.17
CA ALA A 125 -2.64 -19.44 -18.35
C ALA A 125 -3.73 -19.08 -19.40
N ARG A 126 -4.07 -17.79 -19.52
CA ARG A 126 -4.98 -17.30 -20.58
C ARG A 126 -4.33 -17.20 -21.95
N ARG A 127 -3.03 -16.90 -22.03
CA ARG A 127 -2.29 -16.84 -23.31
C ARG A 127 -1.90 -18.23 -23.82
N SER A 128 -1.68 -19.19 -22.93
CA SER A 128 -1.30 -20.56 -23.29
C SER A 128 -2.49 -21.46 -23.66
N GLY A 129 -3.72 -20.92 -23.75
CA GLY A 129 -4.91 -21.71 -24.11
C GLY A 129 -5.17 -22.87 -23.15
N GLY A 130 -5.19 -22.64 -21.83
CA GLY A 130 -5.59 -23.66 -20.84
C GLY A 130 -6.99 -24.24 -21.12
N PRO A 131 -7.24 -25.50 -20.73
CA PRO A 131 -7.75 -26.56 -21.59
C PRO A 131 -9.23 -26.40 -21.93
N GLY A 132 -9.51 -26.17 -23.21
CA GLY A 132 -10.73 -26.66 -23.84
C GLY A 132 -10.41 -27.98 -24.53
N GLY A 133 -11.02 -29.09 -24.10
CA GLY A 133 -11.08 -30.30 -24.93
C GLY A 133 -10.90 -31.63 -24.20
N GLY A 134 -12.02 -32.32 -24.01
CA GLY A 134 -12.11 -33.75 -23.70
C GLY A 134 -13.39 -34.00 -22.94
N GLY A 135 -14.46 -34.56 -23.47
CA GLY A 135 -14.75 -35.16 -24.77
C GLY A 135 -16.07 -35.89 -24.56
N SER A 136 -17.14 -35.52 -25.25
CA SER A 136 -18.33 -36.35 -25.35
C SER A 136 -18.71 -36.46 -26.81
N GLY A 137 -17.90 -37.27 -27.50
CA GLY A 137 -18.16 -37.72 -28.86
C GLY A 137 -19.36 -38.65 -28.85
N VAL A 138 -20.28 -38.35 -29.76
CA VAL A 138 -21.50 -39.10 -30.06
C VAL A 138 -21.17 -40.46 -30.69
N ARG A 139 -22.09 -41.43 -30.51
CA ARG A 139 -22.33 -42.71 -31.24
C ARG A 139 -21.71 -43.96 -30.58
N ARG A 140 -22.36 -45.13 -30.47
CA ARG A 140 -23.54 -45.69 -31.17
C ARG A 140 -24.05 -46.97 -30.47
N ALA A 141 -25.38 -47.11 -30.45
CA ALA A 141 -26.20 -48.30 -30.78
C ALA A 141 -26.11 -49.64 -30.01
N ALA A 142 -27.30 -49.98 -29.47
CA ALA A 142 -28.11 -51.18 -29.73
C ALA A 142 -27.88 -52.50 -28.96
N ARG A 143 -28.96 -52.90 -28.27
CA ARG A 143 -29.61 -54.23 -28.04
C ARG A 143 -30.27 -54.13 -26.66
N GLY A 144 -31.57 -54.30 -26.42
CA GLY A 144 -32.63 -55.05 -27.09
C GLY A 144 -33.24 -55.99 -26.03
N HIS A 145 -34.56 -55.91 -25.81
CA HIS A 145 -35.42 -56.85 -25.04
C HIS A 145 -35.20 -56.90 -23.50
N ASP A 146 -36.19 -56.94 -22.61
CA ASP A 146 -37.58 -57.39 -22.69
C ASP A 146 -38.51 -56.76 -21.63
N ALA A 147 -39.81 -56.89 -21.90
CA ALA A 147 -40.99 -56.99 -21.02
C ALA A 147 -40.72 -57.33 -19.52
N SER A 148 -41.52 -56.98 -18.50
CA SER A 148 -42.98 -56.78 -18.39
C SER A 148 -43.34 -56.22 -16.99
N PRO A 149 -44.60 -55.84 -16.72
CA PRO A 149 -45.04 -55.09 -15.53
C PRO A 149 -45.60 -55.98 -14.41
N ARG A 150 -45.69 -55.43 -13.19
CA ARG A 150 -46.74 -55.70 -12.19
C ARG A 150 -47.01 -54.45 -11.37
#